data_AF-A0A0F5ZV65-F1
#
_entry.id   AF-A0A0F5ZV65-F1
#
_cell.length_a   1.000
_cell.length_b   1.000
_cell.length_c   1.000
_cell.angle_alpha   90.00
_cell.angle_beta   90.00
_cell.angle_gamma   90.00
#
_symmetry.space_group_name_H-M   'P 1'
#
loop_
_entity.id
_entity.type
_entity.pdbx_description
1 polymer ?
#
loop_
_entity_poly.entity_id
_entity_poly.type
_entity_poly.pdbx_seq_one_letter_code
_entity_poly.pdbx_strand_id
1 'polypeptide(L)'
;MADTQVSSGELCFFFRKNAWMQTLVGTCVTVCIWDKENRSGGMCHYRLPSAPDNFSQNNDANDFGCFAIPNLLRRFKHTSSRLENLTAWVLGGAQLKGGDFLQSQQIGVRNISVAFELLALYGVPVLGVSIGSSEGRQVRFNPFSGEVDFRFVAEQYPPSRDSHSRITKLHRVFSTQTALNQEDFSEVLEDRDGLSIEGFPDAETLFEEASTLAPDAIVIDTHQLSGIQRLGGVKSGESVPIVVISPNVRALTGAEFHQLNQAVGRYQFVATPPTFNQVLTSVLATKAWLYEMGKCADMLEPRRTPVPVDTVVLLGASTGGIDALDCVVKNLPSPFPPVCIVQHIPSDYSHSLAEKLDKSSRLRVREAEDGVLLESSHVYVAPGGKHLRLMQLPDERVVVRITDDPLVNGFRPSVDYLFQSALRIKKLKKVAALMTGMGRDGAKGLLSLKRDGAFTIAQDKESCAVYGMPRAAKELGAVCRTVPLIGIAGVIEAAVKSFQTQGSENLSKTAAMNGDEG
;
A
#
# COMPACT_ATOMS: atom_id res chain seq x y z
N MET A 1 14.83 36.53 18.37
CA MET A 1 14.50 36.57 16.92
C MET A 1 13.16 35.90 16.75
N ALA A 2 12.27 36.44 15.91
CA ALA A 2 10.97 35.82 15.65
C ALA A 2 11.15 34.50 14.88
N ASP A 3 10.40 33.47 15.28
CA ASP A 3 10.35 32.19 14.59
C ASP A 3 9.84 32.38 13.16
N THR A 4 10.43 31.69 12.20
CA THR A 4 10.03 31.74 10.78
C THR A 4 8.79 30.88 10.59
N GLN A 5 7.66 31.52 10.26
CA GLN A 5 6.42 30.82 9.96
C GLN A 5 6.55 30.05 8.63
N VAL A 6 6.12 28.79 8.63
CA VAL A 6 5.98 27.95 7.43
C VAL A 6 4.50 27.68 7.24
N SER A 7 3.91 28.28 6.20
CA SER A 7 2.48 28.18 5.93
C SER A 7 2.16 26.88 5.19
N SER A 8 0.87 26.57 5.11
CA SER A 8 0.41 25.42 4.34
C SER A 8 0.75 25.59 2.85
N GLY A 9 1.33 24.56 2.24
CA GLY A 9 1.85 24.62 0.88
C GLY A 9 3.25 25.25 0.77
N GLU A 10 3.89 25.58 1.90
CA GLU A 10 5.25 26.14 1.89
C GLU A 10 6.30 25.13 2.36
N LEU A 11 7.54 25.42 1.97
CA LEU A 11 8.71 24.81 2.57
C LEU A 11 9.73 25.88 2.93
N CYS A 12 10.45 25.67 4.02
CA CYS A 12 11.52 26.53 4.48
C CYS A 12 12.78 25.69 4.70
N PHE A 13 13.94 26.30 4.45
CA PHE A 13 15.24 25.63 4.58
C PHE A 13 16.28 26.63 5.08
N PHE A 14 17.10 26.21 6.03
CA PHE A 14 18.21 27.00 6.55
C PHE A 14 19.51 26.19 6.54
N PHE A 15 20.59 26.88 6.20
CA PHE A 15 21.95 26.36 6.23
C PHE A 15 22.76 27.12 7.28
N ARG A 16 23.29 26.41 8.28
CA ARG A 16 24.14 26.97 9.36
C ARG A 16 23.56 28.18 10.07
N LYS A 17 22.23 28.26 10.15
CA LYS A 17 21.50 29.37 10.79
C LYS A 17 20.72 28.82 11.97
N ASN A 18 21.06 29.32 13.16
CA ASN A 18 20.31 29.03 14.39
C ASN A 18 19.05 29.90 14.43
N ALA A 19 17.98 29.40 13.83
CA ALA A 19 16.68 30.06 13.78
C ALA A 19 15.56 29.03 13.79
N TRP A 20 14.53 29.26 14.59
CA TRP A 20 13.37 28.38 14.65
C TRP A 20 12.45 28.56 13.46
N MET A 21 11.95 27.46 12.93
CA MET A 21 10.81 27.40 12.02
C MET A 21 9.58 26.97 12.81
N GLN A 22 8.40 27.48 12.48
CA GLN A 22 7.16 27.05 13.13
C GLN A 22 6.01 26.87 12.15
N THR A 23 5.11 25.95 12.46
CA THR A 23 3.90 25.67 11.68
C THR A 23 2.76 25.18 12.57
N LEU A 24 1.54 25.18 12.03
CA LEU A 24 0.35 24.60 12.66
C LEU A 24 -0.21 23.54 11.72
N VAL A 25 -0.31 22.30 12.18
CA VAL A 25 -0.78 21.16 11.38
C VAL A 25 -2.03 20.52 12.01
N GLY A 26 -3.10 20.43 11.22
CA GLY A 26 -4.30 19.65 11.50
C GLY A 26 -4.26 18.33 10.71
N THR A 27 -5.18 18.16 9.75
CA THR A 27 -5.17 17.07 8.74
C THR A 27 -3.94 17.08 7.82
N CYS A 28 -3.28 18.23 7.71
CA CYS A 28 -2.03 18.43 6.98
C CYS A 28 -0.87 17.75 7.70
N VAL A 29 0.22 17.48 6.98
CA VAL A 29 1.44 16.90 7.57
C VAL A 29 2.63 17.82 7.31
N THR A 30 3.50 17.90 8.31
CA THR A 30 4.81 18.53 8.20
C THR A 30 5.91 17.48 8.31
N VAL A 31 6.94 17.64 7.49
CA VAL A 31 8.17 16.84 7.54
C VAL A 31 9.34 17.78 7.80
N CYS A 32 10.08 17.53 8.88
CA CYS A 32 11.30 18.25 9.22
C CYS A 32 12.49 17.34 8.88
N ILE A 33 13.43 17.81 8.08
CA ILE A 33 14.65 17.06 7.72
C ILE A 33 15.84 17.83 8.27
N TRP A 34 16.82 17.11 8.84
CA TRP A 34 18.00 17.67 9.47
C TRP A 34 19.26 16.93 9.08
N ASP A 35 20.31 17.69 8.76
CA ASP A 35 21.68 17.26 8.58
C ASP A 35 22.49 17.73 9.79
N LYS A 36 22.89 16.78 10.64
CA LYS A 36 23.68 17.03 11.84
C LYS A 36 25.06 17.60 11.54
N GLU A 37 25.71 17.13 10.48
CA GLU A 37 27.08 17.50 10.14
C GLU A 37 27.15 18.92 9.59
N ASN A 38 26.23 19.26 8.69
CA ASN A 38 26.20 20.58 8.07
C ASN A 38 25.42 21.62 8.87
N ARG A 39 24.76 21.22 9.97
CA ARG A 39 23.86 22.07 10.76
C ARG A 39 22.87 22.79 9.86
N SER A 40 22.23 22.00 9.02
CA SER A 40 21.26 22.47 8.04
C SER A 40 20.00 21.64 8.12
N GLY A 41 18.88 22.26 7.83
CA GLY A 41 17.61 21.58 7.95
C GLY A 41 16.51 22.37 7.27
N GLY A 42 15.43 21.68 6.96
CA GLY A 42 14.24 22.32 6.43
C GLY A 42 12.96 21.63 6.86
N MET A 43 11.87 22.37 6.73
CA MET A 43 10.51 21.95 7.06
C MET A 43 9.64 22.16 5.83
N CYS A 44 8.81 21.19 5.47
CA CYS A 44 7.74 21.37 4.49
C CYS A 44 6.38 21.06 5.10
N HIS A 45 5.36 21.83 4.76
CA HIS A 45 3.98 21.65 5.19
C HIS A 45 3.09 21.43 3.98
N TYR A 46 2.55 20.22 3.81
CA TYR A 46 1.68 19.88 2.69
C TYR A 46 0.28 19.44 3.15
N ARG A 47 -0.69 19.61 2.26
CA ARG A 47 -2.13 19.42 2.53
C ARG A 47 -2.67 18.11 2.01
N LEU A 48 -2.15 17.65 0.88
CA LEU A 48 -2.67 16.52 0.12
C LEU A 48 -1.56 15.50 -0.18
N PRO A 49 -1.90 14.22 -0.35
CA PRO A 49 -0.89 13.18 -0.51
C PRO A 49 -0.24 13.23 -1.90
N SER A 50 -1.05 13.40 -2.95
CA SER A 50 -0.59 13.35 -4.34
C SER A 50 -1.37 14.33 -5.20
N ALA A 51 -0.70 14.86 -6.22
CA ALA A 51 -1.32 15.79 -7.17
C ALA A 51 -2.23 15.07 -8.17
N PRO A 52 -3.26 15.74 -8.71
CA PRO A 52 -4.08 15.19 -9.79
C PRO A 52 -3.28 14.98 -11.07
N ASP A 53 -3.71 14.04 -11.93
CA ASP A 53 -2.99 13.63 -13.15
C ASP A 53 -2.72 14.77 -14.15
N ASN A 54 -3.48 15.88 -14.09
CA ASN A 54 -3.34 17.07 -14.96
C ASN A 54 -2.60 18.25 -14.29
N PHE A 55 -1.85 18.01 -13.21
CA PHE A 55 -1.21 19.09 -12.46
C PHE A 55 -0.02 19.70 -13.22
N SER A 56 -0.15 20.95 -13.66
CA SER A 56 0.96 21.76 -14.15
C SER A 56 1.79 22.30 -12.98
N GLN A 57 3.11 22.14 -13.00
CA GLN A 57 4.01 22.66 -11.95
C GLN A 57 3.92 24.21 -11.85
N ASN A 58 3.06 24.69 -10.96
CA ASN A 58 2.92 26.09 -10.54
C ASN A 58 3.29 26.25 -9.05
N ASN A 59 3.09 27.43 -8.47
CA ASN A 59 3.39 27.75 -7.06
C ASN A 59 2.77 26.79 -6.03
N ASP A 60 1.70 26.07 -6.37
CA ASP A 60 0.97 25.15 -5.49
C ASP A 60 1.59 23.73 -5.43
N ALA A 61 2.75 23.50 -6.07
CA ALA A 61 3.35 22.16 -6.12
C ALA A 61 3.61 21.56 -4.73
N ASN A 62 3.95 22.40 -3.74
CA ASN A 62 4.25 21.95 -2.39
C ASN A 62 3.01 21.65 -1.53
N ASP A 63 1.80 21.83 -2.06
CA ASP A 63 0.59 21.35 -1.42
C ASP A 63 0.49 19.84 -1.37
N PHE A 64 1.25 19.16 -2.22
CA PHE A 64 1.24 17.71 -2.36
C PHE A 64 2.50 17.10 -1.77
N GLY A 65 2.36 16.11 -0.88
CA GLY A 65 3.47 15.41 -0.25
C GLY A 65 4.44 14.80 -1.27
N CYS A 66 3.89 14.31 -2.40
CA CYS A 66 4.66 13.78 -3.53
C CYS A 66 5.65 14.77 -4.16
N PHE A 67 5.48 16.06 -3.92
CA PHE A 67 6.35 17.13 -4.42
C PHE A 67 7.06 17.88 -3.28
N ALA A 68 6.38 18.15 -2.17
CA ALA A 68 6.92 18.91 -1.04
C ALA A 68 8.19 18.26 -0.46
N ILE A 69 8.17 16.94 -0.25
CA ILE A 69 9.29 16.19 0.34
C ILE A 69 10.48 16.11 -0.64
N PRO A 70 10.31 15.72 -1.92
CA PRO A 70 11.41 15.78 -2.88
C PRO A 70 11.96 17.19 -3.09
N ASN A 71 11.10 18.22 -3.10
CA ASN A 71 11.54 19.61 -3.22
C ASN A 71 12.37 20.05 -2.01
N LEU A 72 11.99 19.63 -0.80
CA LEU A 72 12.76 19.87 0.42
C LEU A 72 14.14 19.19 0.34
N LEU A 73 14.18 17.90 -0.04
CA LEU A 73 15.42 17.15 -0.21
C LEU A 73 16.36 17.76 -1.26
N ARG A 74 15.81 18.35 -2.34
CA ARG A 74 16.63 19.09 -3.32
C ARG A 74 17.36 20.27 -2.70
N ARG A 75 16.83 20.91 -1.64
CA ARG A 75 17.52 22.03 -0.97
C ARG A 75 18.84 21.59 -0.31
N PHE A 76 18.89 20.37 0.21
CA PHE A 76 20.11 19.78 0.80
C PHE A 76 21.21 19.51 -0.23
N LYS A 77 20.85 19.29 -1.51
CA LYS A 77 21.85 19.13 -2.58
C LYS A 77 22.72 20.38 -2.76
N HIS A 78 22.22 21.54 -2.36
CA HIS A 78 22.94 22.81 -2.46
C HIS A 78 23.83 23.11 -1.24
N THR A 79 23.87 22.25 -0.22
CA THR A 79 24.57 22.49 1.05
C THR A 79 25.71 21.51 1.35
N SER A 80 26.20 20.79 0.33
CA SER A 80 27.19 19.69 0.49
C SER A 80 26.72 18.55 1.41
N SER A 81 25.43 18.53 1.74
CA SER A 81 24.80 17.50 2.56
C SER A 81 24.76 16.17 1.83
N ARG A 82 25.00 15.09 2.57
CA ARG A 82 24.89 13.72 2.07
C ARG A 82 23.60 13.09 2.60
N LEU A 83 22.94 12.30 1.76
CA LEU A 83 21.68 11.63 2.13
C LEU A 83 21.84 10.77 3.39
N GLU A 84 22.98 10.10 3.54
CA GLU A 84 23.32 9.26 4.70
C GLU A 84 23.37 10.01 6.04
N ASN A 85 23.53 11.33 6.01
CA ASN A 85 23.59 12.18 7.20
C ASN A 85 22.25 12.84 7.55
N LEU A 86 21.24 12.67 6.70
CA LEU A 86 19.93 13.27 6.90
C LEU A 86 19.10 12.41 7.86
N THR A 87 18.33 13.07 8.71
CA THR A 87 17.30 12.45 9.57
C THR A 87 16.01 13.24 9.46
N ALA A 88 14.87 12.63 9.76
CA ALA A 88 13.57 13.26 9.60
C ALA A 88 12.65 13.13 10.83
N TRP A 89 11.74 14.08 10.97
CA TRP A 89 10.56 14.00 11.83
C TRP A 89 9.29 14.15 11.01
N VAL A 90 8.24 13.42 11.38
CA VAL A 90 6.92 13.49 10.72
C VAL A 90 5.85 13.86 11.75
N LEU A 91 5.15 14.98 11.54
CA LEU A 91 4.14 15.49 12.49
C LEU A 91 2.86 15.93 11.78
N GLY A 92 1.68 15.71 12.39
CA GLY A 92 0.37 16.15 11.86
C GLY A 92 -0.58 15.01 11.49
N GLY A 93 -1.48 15.23 10.53
CA GLY A 93 -2.46 14.22 10.10
C GLY A 93 -3.59 13.97 11.10
N ALA A 94 -3.98 15.00 11.86
CA ALA A 94 -5.09 14.97 12.81
C ALA A 94 -6.47 14.83 12.12
N GLN A 95 -7.41 14.21 12.82
CA GLN A 95 -8.79 13.99 12.42
C GLN A 95 -9.69 15.02 13.14
N LEU A 96 -9.80 16.22 12.57
CA LEU A 96 -10.61 17.29 13.14
C LEU A 96 -12.11 16.97 13.00
N LYS A 97 -12.86 17.04 14.09
CA LYS A 97 -14.32 16.85 14.08
C LYS A 97 -14.98 18.12 13.55
N GLY A 98 -15.83 18.02 12.51
CA GLY A 98 -16.67 19.13 12.03
C GLY A 98 -16.61 19.44 10.52
N GLY A 99 -15.74 18.79 9.75
CA GLY A 99 -15.77 18.82 8.27
C GLY A 99 -16.31 17.52 7.68
N ASP A 100 -16.85 17.56 6.45
CA ASP A 100 -17.48 16.43 5.74
C ASP A 100 -16.85 15.07 6.10
N PHE A 101 -17.64 14.27 6.84
CA PHE A 101 -17.24 13.30 7.87
C PHE A 101 -16.35 12.12 7.40
N LEU A 102 -16.09 12.00 6.09
CA LEU A 102 -15.33 10.89 5.48
C LEU A 102 -14.08 11.34 4.72
N GLN A 103 -14.03 12.57 4.21
CA GLN A 103 -12.90 13.03 3.37
C GLN A 103 -11.71 13.49 4.22
N SER A 104 -11.95 14.19 5.33
CA SER A 104 -10.88 14.71 6.20
C SER A 104 -10.08 13.58 6.90
N GLN A 105 -10.77 12.53 7.35
CA GLN A 105 -10.15 11.36 7.99
C GLN A 105 -9.23 10.59 7.03
N GLN A 106 -9.61 10.47 5.76
CA GLN A 106 -8.81 9.77 4.75
C GLN A 106 -7.59 10.60 4.31
N ILE A 107 -7.69 11.92 4.28
CA ILE A 107 -6.60 12.80 3.83
C ILE A 107 -5.42 12.78 4.82
N GLY A 108 -5.68 12.89 6.13
CA GLY A 108 -4.61 12.88 7.14
C GLY A 108 -3.78 11.59 7.13
N VAL A 109 -4.45 10.44 7.04
CA VAL A 109 -3.79 9.12 6.95
C VAL A 109 -2.96 9.01 5.66
N ARG A 110 -3.52 9.41 4.52
CA ARG A 110 -2.81 9.35 3.24
C ARG A 110 -1.60 10.29 3.20
N ASN A 111 -1.71 11.47 3.82
CA ASN A 111 -0.58 12.38 3.96
C ASN A 111 0.56 11.69 4.73
N ILE A 112 0.26 11.12 5.88
CA ILE A 112 1.25 10.38 6.70
C ILE A 112 1.91 9.26 5.87
N SER A 113 1.13 8.45 5.14
CA SER A 113 1.65 7.37 4.30
C SER A 113 2.66 7.87 3.26
N VAL A 114 2.33 8.93 2.53
CA VAL A 114 3.24 9.52 1.52
C VAL A 114 4.55 10.02 2.14
N ALA A 115 4.52 10.55 3.36
CA ALA A 115 5.75 10.94 4.05
C ALA A 115 6.68 9.75 4.30
N PHE A 116 6.17 8.66 4.87
CA PHE A 116 7.00 7.48 5.14
C PHE A 116 7.50 6.81 3.86
N GLU A 117 6.63 6.67 2.85
CA GLU A 117 7.02 6.07 1.56
C GLU A 117 8.17 6.82 0.91
N LEU A 118 8.10 8.15 0.86
CA LEU A 118 9.14 8.97 0.24
C LEU A 118 10.42 9.04 1.06
N LEU A 119 10.33 9.18 2.38
CA LEU A 119 11.52 9.18 3.22
C LEU A 119 12.26 7.84 3.13
N ALA A 120 11.53 6.72 3.08
CA ALA A 120 12.11 5.40 2.82
C ALA A 120 12.73 5.30 1.42
N LEU A 121 12.04 5.78 0.38
CA LEU A 121 12.55 5.79 -0.99
C LEU A 121 13.89 6.56 -1.12
N TYR A 122 14.02 7.67 -0.40
CA TYR A 122 15.24 8.48 -0.38
C TYR A 122 16.28 8.05 0.66
N GLY A 123 15.98 7.00 1.44
CA GLY A 123 16.89 6.46 2.46
C GLY A 123 17.13 7.41 3.64
N VAL A 124 16.16 8.24 4.00
CA VAL A 124 16.25 9.20 5.12
C VAL A 124 15.58 8.61 6.36
N PRO A 125 16.33 8.26 7.42
CA PRO A 125 15.79 7.69 8.65
C PRO A 125 14.85 8.66 9.39
N VAL A 126 13.77 8.14 9.97
CA VAL A 126 12.84 8.90 10.80
C VAL A 126 13.25 8.78 12.26
N LEU A 127 13.60 9.91 12.89
CA LEU A 127 14.06 10.01 14.26
C LEU A 127 12.90 10.13 15.27
N GLY A 128 11.75 10.66 14.85
CA GLY A 128 10.60 10.84 15.73
C GLY A 128 9.33 11.21 14.99
N VAL A 129 8.17 10.95 15.61
CA VAL A 129 6.85 11.16 15.00
C VAL A 129 5.85 11.75 15.99
N SER A 130 4.90 12.55 15.50
CA SER A 130 3.72 12.98 16.26
C SER A 130 2.54 13.13 15.31
N ILE A 131 1.88 12.00 15.04
CA ILE A 131 0.91 11.85 13.95
C ILE A 131 -0.49 11.47 14.45
N GLY A 132 -1.54 11.71 13.66
CA GLY A 132 -2.92 11.34 14.01
C GLY A 132 -3.55 12.27 15.05
N SER A 133 -4.37 11.74 15.97
CA SER A 133 -5.16 12.44 17.00
C SER A 133 -6.38 13.23 16.48
N SER A 134 -7.24 13.70 17.39
CA SER A 134 -8.37 14.61 17.06
C SER A 134 -8.01 16.09 17.12
N GLU A 135 -6.76 16.42 17.42
CA GLU A 135 -6.31 17.77 17.72
C GLU A 135 -5.17 18.19 16.79
N GLY A 136 -5.22 19.44 16.33
CA GLY A 136 -4.10 20.04 15.63
C GLY A 136 -2.88 20.19 16.54
N ARG A 137 -1.71 20.38 15.93
CA ARG A 137 -0.44 20.59 16.64
C ARG A 137 0.24 21.84 16.14
N GLN A 138 0.72 22.67 17.06
CA GLN A 138 1.74 23.66 16.72
C GLN A 138 3.11 22.97 16.81
N VAL A 139 3.92 23.09 15.77
CA VAL A 139 5.22 22.45 15.63
C VAL A 139 6.29 23.51 15.48
N ARG A 140 7.44 23.33 16.13
CA ARG A 140 8.64 24.14 15.96
C ARG A 140 9.83 23.23 15.66
N PHE A 141 10.74 23.69 14.82
CA PHE A 141 11.94 22.96 14.43
C PHE A 141 13.13 23.90 14.35
N ASN A 142 14.25 23.49 14.96
CA ASN A 142 15.52 24.18 14.85
C ASN A 142 16.48 23.41 13.92
N PRO A 143 16.73 23.90 12.69
CA PRO A 143 17.59 23.23 11.70
C PRO A 143 19.08 23.30 12.05
N PHE A 144 19.48 24.08 13.06
CA PHE A 144 20.85 24.13 13.54
C PHE A 144 21.13 23.02 14.57
N SER A 145 20.22 22.81 15.53
CA SER A 145 20.36 21.79 16.59
C SER A 145 19.68 20.45 16.27
N GLY A 146 18.72 20.43 15.35
CA GLY A 146 17.88 19.25 15.06
C GLY A 146 16.68 19.11 16.00
N GLU A 147 16.50 20.04 16.94
CA GLU A 147 15.43 20.00 17.94
C GLU A 147 14.05 20.22 17.31
N VAL A 148 13.07 19.43 17.76
CA VAL A 148 11.67 19.54 17.35
C VAL A 148 10.80 19.66 18.60
N ASP A 149 10.04 20.75 18.70
CA ASP A 149 9.00 20.93 19.72
C ASP A 149 7.62 20.78 19.08
N PHE A 150 6.65 20.23 19.80
CA PHE A 150 5.26 20.35 19.40
C PHE A 150 4.31 20.41 20.61
N ARG A 151 3.17 21.06 20.44
CA ARG A 151 2.07 21.10 21.41
C ARG A 151 0.73 20.89 20.71
N PHE A 152 -0.19 20.18 21.36
CA PHE A 152 -1.57 20.08 20.88
C PHE A 152 -2.32 21.40 21.07
N VAL A 153 -3.22 21.70 20.14
CA VAL A 153 -4.07 22.88 20.16
C VAL A 153 -5.48 22.44 20.53
N ALA A 154 -5.83 22.56 21.82
CA ALA A 154 -7.18 22.30 22.31
C ALA A 154 -8.12 23.45 21.91
N GLU A 155 -9.31 23.12 21.38
CA GLU A 155 -10.40 24.08 21.27
C GLU A 155 -11.00 24.36 22.66
N GLN A 156 -11.19 25.64 22.99
CA GLN A 156 -11.99 26.07 24.13
C GLN A 156 -13.47 25.70 23.89
N TYR A 157 -13.88 24.49 24.27
CA TYR A 157 -15.28 24.12 24.46
C TYR A 157 -15.45 23.53 25.87
N PRO A 158 -16.59 23.78 26.55
CA PRO A 158 -16.74 23.49 27.97
C PRO A 158 -16.65 21.98 28.21
N PRO A 159 -16.21 21.55 29.41
CA PRO A 159 -15.93 20.15 29.68
C PRO A 159 -17.24 19.36 29.65
N SER A 160 -17.49 18.63 28.57
CA SER A 160 -18.47 17.56 28.61
C SER A 160 -17.87 16.41 29.40
N ARG A 161 -18.40 16.20 30.60
CA ARG A 161 -18.22 15.00 31.40
C ARG A 161 -18.50 13.75 30.56
N ASP A 162 -17.76 12.70 30.87
CA ASP A 162 -17.94 11.31 30.42
C ASP A 162 -17.57 10.96 28.97
N SER A 163 -16.27 10.68 28.75
CA SER A 163 -15.85 9.70 27.73
C SER A 163 -14.52 9.01 28.02
N HIS A 164 -14.04 9.02 29.28
CA HIS A 164 -12.82 8.30 29.70
C HIS A 164 -13.05 6.80 29.99
N SER A 165 -14.20 6.22 29.66
CA SER A 165 -14.61 4.90 30.20
C SER A 165 -14.65 3.72 29.21
N ARG A 166 -13.95 3.78 28.07
CA ARG A 166 -13.75 2.57 27.22
C ARG A 166 -12.34 2.46 26.63
N ILE A 167 -11.31 2.73 27.44
CA ILE A 167 -9.95 2.30 27.12
C ILE A 167 -9.88 0.79 27.40
N THR A 168 -9.64 -0.03 26.38
CA THR A 168 -9.33 -1.46 26.54
C THR A 168 -8.07 -1.59 27.39
N LYS A 169 -8.19 -2.14 28.60
CA LYS A 169 -7.04 -2.42 29.48
C LYS A 169 -6.07 -3.37 28.78
N LEU A 170 -4.76 -3.11 28.87
CA LEU A 170 -3.73 -4.09 28.53
C LEU A 170 -3.63 -5.08 29.68
N HIS A 171 -3.62 -6.36 29.35
CA HIS A 171 -3.55 -7.45 30.30
C HIS A 171 -2.19 -8.13 30.29
N ARG A 172 -1.57 -8.36 29.10
CA ARG A 172 -0.29 -9.07 28.97
C ARG A 172 0.68 -8.38 28.02
N VAL A 173 1.83 -7.95 28.50
CA VAL A 173 2.93 -7.39 27.69
C VAL A 173 4.14 -8.29 27.80
N PHE A 174 4.74 -8.69 26.68
CA PHE A 174 5.97 -9.49 26.67
C PHE A 174 7.16 -8.58 26.44
N SER A 175 8.22 -8.73 27.22
CA SER A 175 9.40 -7.89 27.13
C SER A 175 10.69 -8.69 27.25
N THR A 176 11.77 -8.28 26.58
CA THR A 176 13.10 -8.86 26.86
C THR A 176 13.59 -8.39 28.24
N GLN A 177 14.25 -9.26 29.01
CA GLN A 177 14.77 -8.93 30.34
C GLN A 177 15.73 -7.73 30.32
N THR A 178 16.48 -7.56 29.22
CA THR A 178 17.32 -6.38 29.00
C THR A 178 16.54 -5.07 28.90
N ALA A 179 15.33 -5.10 28.34
CA ALA A 179 14.44 -3.94 28.26
C ALA A 179 13.76 -3.65 29.61
N LEU A 180 13.46 -4.69 30.40
CA LEU A 180 12.86 -4.58 31.74
C LEU A 180 13.81 -4.03 32.81
N ASN A 181 15.11 -4.30 32.69
CA ASN A 181 16.11 -3.91 33.67
C ASN A 181 16.56 -2.42 33.57
N GLN A 182 15.86 -1.60 32.76
CA GLN A 182 16.10 -0.15 32.71
C GLN A 182 15.35 0.55 33.84
N GLU A 183 15.98 1.53 34.51
CA GLU A 183 15.48 2.17 35.74
C GLU A 183 14.04 2.73 35.62
N ASP A 184 13.64 3.18 34.43
CA ASP A 184 12.31 3.73 34.14
C ASP A 184 11.18 2.68 34.03
N PHE A 185 11.51 1.38 33.91
CA PHE A 185 10.51 0.32 33.72
C PHE A 185 9.85 -0.14 35.02
N SER A 186 10.60 -0.12 36.12
CA SER A 186 10.13 -0.48 37.47
C SER A 186 9.02 0.42 37.96
N GLU A 187 9.08 1.73 37.67
CA GLU A 187 8.07 2.70 38.10
C GLU A 187 6.73 2.55 37.35
N VAL A 188 6.77 2.11 36.09
CA VAL A 188 5.57 1.90 35.25
C VAL A 188 4.79 0.64 35.69
N LEU A 189 5.47 -0.33 36.29
CA LEU A 189 4.90 -1.60 36.77
C LEU A 189 4.06 -1.45 38.04
N GLU A 190 4.36 -0.45 38.88
CA GLU A 190 3.70 -0.29 40.19
C GLU A 190 2.35 0.43 40.09
N ASP A 191 2.07 1.15 39.01
CA ASP A 191 0.98 2.13 38.95
C ASP A 191 -0.29 1.65 38.18
N ARG A 192 -0.36 0.39 37.72
CA ARG A 192 -1.47 -0.07 36.85
C ARG A 192 -2.09 -1.42 37.23
N ASP A 193 -3.26 -1.35 37.88
CA ASP A 193 -4.11 -2.50 38.21
C ASP A 193 -4.44 -3.40 36.99
N GLY A 194 -3.89 -4.63 37.00
CA GLY A 194 -4.25 -5.72 36.08
C GLY A 194 -3.40 -5.85 34.82
N LEU A 195 -2.27 -5.14 34.73
CA LEU A 195 -1.26 -5.30 33.69
C LEU A 195 -0.18 -6.29 34.15
N SER A 196 0.00 -7.42 33.46
CA SER A 196 1.13 -8.33 33.68
C SER A 196 2.18 -8.14 32.59
N ILE A 197 3.42 -7.88 32.99
CA ILE A 197 4.56 -7.84 32.08
C ILE A 197 5.42 -9.08 32.33
N GLU A 198 5.63 -9.87 31.28
CA GLU A 198 6.41 -11.11 31.32
C GLU A 198 7.77 -10.89 30.66
N GLY A 199 8.84 -11.24 31.39
CA GLY A 199 10.23 -11.01 30.98
C GLY A 199 10.88 -12.25 30.41
N PHE A 200 11.34 -12.17 29.16
CA PHE A 200 11.99 -13.26 28.44
C PHE A 200 13.51 -13.01 28.29
N PRO A 201 14.35 -14.05 28.38
CA PRO A 201 15.81 -13.89 28.34
C PRO A 201 16.33 -13.30 27.02
N ASP A 202 15.67 -13.62 25.90
CA ASP A 202 16.03 -13.19 24.55
C ASP A 202 14.78 -13.05 23.66
N ALA A 203 14.97 -12.42 22.49
CA ALA A 203 13.88 -12.19 21.54
C ALA A 203 13.34 -13.51 20.94
N GLU A 204 14.17 -14.54 20.78
CA GLU A 204 13.78 -15.81 20.20
C GLU A 204 12.74 -16.53 21.08
N THR A 205 13.06 -16.72 22.35
CA THR A 205 12.15 -17.28 23.36
C THR A 205 10.88 -16.45 23.49
N LEU A 206 11.01 -15.11 23.46
CA LEU A 206 9.85 -14.21 23.51
C LEU A 206 8.86 -14.48 22.38
N PHE A 207 9.34 -14.62 21.15
CA PHE A 207 8.49 -14.79 19.97
C PHE A 207 7.90 -16.20 19.84
N GLU A 208 8.63 -17.22 20.28
CA GLU A 208 8.09 -18.59 20.41
C GLU A 208 6.89 -18.61 21.36
N GLU A 209 7.03 -17.99 22.52
CA GLU A 209 5.95 -17.90 23.51
C GLU A 209 4.83 -16.97 23.05
N ALA A 210 5.16 -15.86 22.38
CA ALA A 210 4.16 -14.94 21.83
C ALA A 210 3.23 -15.62 20.83
N SER A 211 3.75 -16.58 20.05
CA SER A 211 2.98 -17.39 19.11
C SER A 211 1.97 -18.33 19.79
N THR A 212 2.18 -18.63 21.07
CA THR A 212 1.36 -19.56 21.85
C THR A 212 0.40 -18.82 22.79
N LEU A 213 0.88 -17.75 23.42
CA LEU A 213 0.22 -17.06 24.53
C LEU A 213 -0.44 -15.73 24.14
N ALA A 214 -0.24 -15.28 22.90
CA ALA A 214 -0.87 -14.10 22.29
C ALA A 214 -0.82 -12.84 23.18
N PRO A 215 0.34 -12.17 23.31
CA PRO A 215 0.48 -10.97 24.11
C PRO A 215 -0.24 -9.78 23.46
N ASP A 216 -0.59 -8.80 24.29
CA ASP A 216 -1.22 -7.56 23.83
C ASP A 216 -0.22 -6.58 23.21
N ALA A 217 1.05 -6.69 23.57
CA ALA A 217 2.17 -5.93 23.00
C ALA A 217 3.50 -6.65 23.28
N ILE A 218 4.50 -6.39 22.45
CA ILE A 218 5.86 -6.90 22.62
C ILE A 218 6.85 -5.74 22.71
N VAL A 219 7.81 -5.84 23.63
CA VAL A 219 8.88 -4.85 23.83
C VAL A 219 10.25 -5.53 23.73
N ILE A 220 11.13 -5.03 22.87
CA ILE A 220 12.43 -5.66 22.59
C ILE A 220 13.55 -4.63 22.61
N ASP A 221 14.67 -4.96 23.23
CA ASP A 221 15.88 -4.15 23.13
C ASP A 221 16.59 -4.32 21.77
N THR A 222 17.01 -3.22 21.14
CA THR A 222 17.83 -3.24 19.91
C THR A 222 19.06 -4.15 19.95
N HIS A 223 19.68 -4.37 21.12
CA HIS A 223 20.83 -5.26 21.27
C HIS A 223 20.47 -6.75 21.06
N GLN A 224 19.19 -7.10 21.16
CA GLN A 224 18.68 -8.46 20.94
C GLN A 224 18.33 -8.73 19.46
N LEU A 225 18.47 -7.72 18.59
CA LEU A 225 18.11 -7.84 17.16
C LEU A 225 19.12 -8.64 16.33
N SER A 226 20.39 -8.66 16.72
CA SER A 226 21.45 -9.32 15.95
C SER A 226 21.33 -10.85 15.92
N GLY A 227 20.59 -11.46 16.84
CA GLY A 227 20.36 -12.92 16.91
C GLY A 227 19.19 -13.44 16.07
N ILE A 228 18.36 -12.55 15.53
CA ILE A 228 17.10 -12.93 14.88
C ILE A 228 17.35 -13.36 13.43
N GLN A 229 17.75 -14.61 13.20
CA GLN A 229 18.07 -15.09 11.83
C GLN A 229 16.87 -15.60 11.03
N ARG A 230 15.76 -15.95 11.68
CA ARG A 230 14.44 -16.18 11.09
C ARG A 230 13.58 -16.76 12.20
N LEU A 231 12.81 -15.92 12.86
CA LEU A 231 11.77 -16.43 13.75
C LEU A 231 10.60 -16.79 12.86
N GLY A 232 10.25 -18.08 12.85
CA GLY A 232 9.05 -18.58 12.21
C GLY A 232 7.89 -17.73 12.71
N GLY A 233 7.32 -16.94 11.80
CA GLY A 233 6.47 -15.81 12.14
C GLY A 233 5.42 -16.15 13.18
N VAL A 234 5.19 -15.19 14.10
CA VAL A 234 4.03 -15.18 14.98
C VAL A 234 2.80 -15.53 14.13
N LYS A 235 2.29 -16.75 14.32
CA LYS A 235 1.18 -17.26 13.53
C LYS A 235 -0.07 -16.53 13.95
N SER A 236 -0.82 -16.09 12.93
CA SER A 236 -2.27 -15.85 12.94
C SER A 236 -2.75 -14.46 13.37
N GLY A 237 -3.34 -13.76 12.38
CA GLY A 237 -4.67 -13.18 12.50
C GLY A 237 -4.80 -11.80 13.12
N GLU A 238 -4.02 -11.45 14.14
CA GLU A 238 -4.13 -10.17 14.83
C GLU A 238 -2.78 -9.46 14.88
N SER A 239 -2.75 -8.19 14.45
CA SER A 239 -1.53 -7.38 14.38
C SER A 239 -1.10 -6.96 15.80
N VAL A 240 -0.26 -7.76 16.46
CA VAL A 240 0.31 -7.41 17.76
C VAL A 240 1.31 -6.24 17.59
N PRO A 241 1.15 -5.11 18.31
CA PRO A 241 2.08 -3.99 18.22
C PRO A 241 3.43 -4.32 18.86
N ILE A 242 4.53 -4.01 18.17
CA ILE A 242 5.89 -4.30 18.61
C ILE A 242 6.67 -2.99 18.80
N VAL A 243 7.21 -2.83 20.01
CA VAL A 243 8.05 -1.72 20.42
C VAL A 243 9.49 -2.17 20.49
N VAL A 244 10.36 -1.43 19.83
CA VAL A 244 11.80 -1.62 19.91
C VAL A 244 12.40 -0.48 20.72
N ILE A 245 13.01 -0.80 21.85
CA ILE A 245 13.70 0.15 22.71
C ILE A 245 15.17 0.13 22.37
N SER A 246 15.74 1.30 22.10
CA SER A 246 17.19 1.44 21.93
C SER A 246 17.79 2.23 23.08
N PRO A 247 18.55 1.60 24.00
CA PRO A 247 19.17 2.29 25.13
C PRO A 247 20.18 3.36 24.70
N ASN A 248 20.75 3.23 23.50
CA ASN A 248 21.65 4.21 22.92
C ASN A 248 20.96 4.86 21.72
N VAL A 249 20.99 6.19 21.62
CA VAL A 249 20.45 6.92 20.46
C VAL A 249 21.33 6.62 19.23
N ARG A 250 21.15 5.44 18.64
CA ARG A 250 21.77 5.06 17.38
C ARG A 250 20.67 4.51 16.48
N ALA A 251 20.51 5.17 15.33
CA ALA A 251 19.60 4.71 14.31
C ALA A 251 19.94 3.25 13.95
N LEU A 252 18.91 2.42 13.81
CA LEU A 252 19.07 1.10 13.21
C LEU A 252 19.70 1.28 11.84
N THR A 253 20.78 0.55 11.56
CA THR A 253 21.34 0.46 10.21
C THR A 253 20.29 -0.14 9.27
N GLY A 254 20.41 0.12 7.96
CA GLY A 254 19.50 -0.46 6.97
C GLY A 254 19.41 -2.00 7.07
N ALA A 255 20.50 -2.67 7.43
CA ALA A 255 20.53 -4.11 7.66
C ALA A 255 19.73 -4.51 8.92
N GLU A 256 19.95 -3.84 10.06
CA GLU A 256 19.22 -4.11 11.32
C GLU A 256 17.72 -3.84 11.16
N PHE A 257 17.34 -2.79 10.44
CA PHE A 257 15.94 -2.46 10.15
C PHE A 257 15.29 -3.46 9.19
N HIS A 258 16.00 -3.94 8.16
CA HIS A 258 15.49 -4.98 7.27
C HIS A 258 15.35 -6.33 7.99
N GLN A 259 16.31 -6.70 8.84
CA GLN A 259 16.27 -7.91 9.66
C GLN A 259 15.10 -7.87 10.64
N LEU A 260 14.89 -6.73 11.29
CA LEU A 260 13.73 -6.48 12.15
C LEU A 260 12.41 -6.61 11.37
N ASN A 261 12.26 -5.92 10.24
CA ASN A 261 11.04 -6.01 9.40
C ASN A 261 10.72 -7.43 8.93
N GLN A 262 11.73 -8.24 8.60
CA GLN A 262 11.53 -9.63 8.21
C GLN A 262 11.09 -10.52 9.37
N ALA A 263 11.50 -10.19 10.59
CA ALA A 263 11.18 -10.97 11.78
C ALA A 263 9.85 -10.61 12.44
N VAL A 264 9.49 -9.32 12.47
CA VAL A 264 8.44 -8.80 13.37
C VAL A 264 7.29 -8.08 12.67
N GLY A 265 7.35 -7.84 11.36
CA GLY A 265 6.21 -7.32 10.58
C GLY A 265 6.01 -5.79 10.65
N ARG A 266 4.87 -5.32 10.10
CA ARG A 266 4.66 -3.96 9.56
C ARG A 266 4.42 -2.82 10.56
N TYR A 267 4.23 -3.09 11.86
CA TYR A 267 3.89 -2.07 12.87
C TYR A 267 4.96 -1.97 13.95
N GLN A 268 5.96 -1.13 13.71
CA GLN A 268 7.13 -0.97 14.60
C GLN A 268 7.25 0.46 15.10
N PHE A 269 7.57 0.58 16.39
CA PHE A 269 7.89 1.86 17.03
C PHE A 269 9.29 1.79 17.62
N VAL A 270 10.17 2.71 17.25
CA VAL A 270 11.50 2.84 17.85
C VAL A 270 11.45 3.90 18.94
N ALA A 271 11.81 3.51 20.16
CA ALA A 271 11.71 4.30 21.37
C ALA A 271 13.07 4.45 22.03
N THR A 272 13.36 5.65 22.54
CA THR A 272 14.49 5.87 23.46
C THR A 272 14.01 5.84 24.92
N PRO A 273 14.82 5.36 25.87
CA PRO A 273 14.43 5.13 27.27
C PRO A 273 13.62 6.25 27.94
N PRO A 274 13.95 7.56 27.80
CA PRO A 274 13.19 8.62 28.48
C PRO A 274 11.76 8.84 27.94
N THR A 275 11.33 8.09 26.91
CA THR A 275 10.02 8.23 26.25
C THR A 275 9.15 6.99 26.36
N PHE A 276 9.52 5.98 27.14
CA PHE A 276 8.79 4.70 27.22
C PHE A 276 7.30 4.87 27.59
N ASN A 277 6.96 5.79 28.50
CA ASN A 277 5.57 6.13 28.82
C ASN A 277 4.78 6.68 27.62
N GLN A 278 5.43 7.49 26.76
CA GLN A 278 4.83 8.00 25.53
C GLN A 278 4.68 6.90 24.49
N VAL A 279 5.58 5.92 24.51
CA VAL A 279 5.59 4.78 23.61
C VAL A 279 4.52 3.77 24.01
N LEU A 280 4.37 3.47 25.30
CA LEU A 280 3.26 2.66 25.81
C LEU A 280 1.92 3.36 25.55
N THR A 281 1.86 4.68 25.70
CA THR A 281 0.67 5.47 25.31
C THR A 281 0.40 5.38 23.81
N SER A 282 1.45 5.39 22.98
CA SER A 282 1.35 5.22 21.52
C SER A 282 0.93 3.80 21.14
N VAL A 283 1.39 2.77 21.87
CA VAL A 283 0.94 1.38 21.74
C VAL A 283 -0.51 1.22 22.12
N LEU A 284 -0.94 1.83 23.23
CA LEU A 284 -2.34 1.86 23.67
C LEU A 284 -3.23 2.56 22.65
N ALA A 285 -2.80 3.72 22.15
CA ALA A 285 -3.48 4.46 21.10
C ALA A 285 -3.50 3.66 19.78
N THR A 286 -2.42 2.95 19.46
CA THR A 286 -2.31 2.12 18.26
C THR A 286 -3.15 0.84 18.39
N LYS A 287 -3.23 0.22 19.57
CA LYS A 287 -4.10 -0.95 19.80
C LYS A 287 -5.57 -0.53 19.79
N ALA A 288 -5.92 0.58 20.43
CA ALA A 288 -7.25 1.17 20.31
C ALA A 288 -7.57 1.54 18.85
N TRP A 289 -6.59 2.07 18.10
CA TRP A 289 -6.70 2.36 16.68
C TRP A 289 -6.76 1.10 15.82
N LEU A 290 -6.02 0.03 16.11
CA LEU A 290 -6.04 -1.27 15.42
C LEU A 290 -7.32 -2.03 15.74
N TYR A 291 -7.90 -1.84 16.93
CA TYR A 291 -9.20 -2.38 17.33
C TYR A 291 -10.36 -1.61 16.69
N GLU A 292 -10.29 -0.28 16.62
CA GLU A 292 -11.25 0.55 15.88
C GLU A 292 -11.06 0.43 14.36
N MET A 293 -9.84 0.20 13.89
CA MET A 293 -9.52 -0.23 12.53
C MET A 293 -9.91 -1.68 12.30
N GLY A 294 -9.94 -2.54 13.31
CA GLY A 294 -10.46 -3.90 13.24
C GLY A 294 -11.98 -3.88 13.06
N LYS A 295 -12.68 -2.96 13.73
CA LYS A 295 -14.08 -2.66 13.44
C LYS A 295 -14.29 -1.97 12.10
N CYS A 296 -13.40 -1.06 11.70
CA CYS A 296 -13.44 -0.47 10.36
C CYS A 296 -13.00 -1.47 9.29
N ALA A 297 -12.19 -2.48 9.59
CA ALA A 297 -11.78 -3.57 8.72
C ALA A 297 -12.86 -4.65 8.66
N ASP A 298 -13.65 -4.86 9.71
CA ASP A 298 -14.92 -5.60 9.67
C ASP A 298 -16.03 -4.80 8.97
N MET A 299 -15.90 -3.48 8.87
CA MET A 299 -16.76 -2.61 8.06
C MET A 299 -16.19 -2.30 6.65
N LEU A 300 -14.96 -2.72 6.34
CA LEU A 300 -14.24 -2.52 5.06
C LEU A 300 -13.79 -3.82 4.38
N GLU A 301 -13.82 -4.96 5.06
CA GLU A 301 -14.49 -6.12 4.52
C GLU A 301 -15.92 -5.62 4.32
N PRO A 302 -16.41 -5.43 3.09
CA PRO A 302 -17.85 -5.44 2.99
C PRO A 302 -18.25 -6.78 3.59
N ARG A 303 -19.34 -6.84 4.35
CA ARG A 303 -20.18 -8.03 4.22
C ARG A 303 -20.50 -8.15 2.73
N ARG A 304 -19.60 -8.78 1.96
CA ARG A 304 -19.76 -9.01 0.55
C ARG A 304 -20.73 -10.16 0.50
N THR A 305 -22.01 -9.80 0.40
CA THR A 305 -22.76 -10.42 -0.69
C THR A 305 -21.86 -10.35 -1.93
N PRO A 306 -21.46 -11.48 -2.54
CA PRO A 306 -20.57 -11.49 -3.69
C PRO A 306 -21.10 -10.48 -4.71
N VAL A 307 -20.37 -9.39 -4.96
CA VAL A 307 -20.72 -8.53 -6.10
C VAL A 307 -20.41 -9.39 -7.33
N PRO A 308 -21.40 -9.74 -8.16
CA PRO A 308 -21.17 -10.62 -9.28
C PRO A 308 -20.12 -10.01 -10.21
N VAL A 309 -19.04 -10.73 -10.46
CA VAL A 309 -18.07 -10.35 -11.49
C VAL A 309 -18.76 -10.54 -12.83
N ASP A 310 -19.23 -9.44 -13.41
CA ASP A 310 -19.90 -9.44 -14.72
C ASP A 310 -18.92 -9.24 -15.88
N THR A 311 -17.67 -8.85 -15.61
CA THR A 311 -16.65 -8.51 -16.60
C THR A 311 -15.28 -9.06 -16.21
N VAL A 312 -14.51 -9.57 -17.18
CA VAL A 312 -13.10 -9.99 -16.99
C VAL A 312 -12.21 -9.45 -18.11
N VAL A 313 -10.96 -9.14 -17.76
CA VAL A 313 -9.91 -8.78 -18.72
C VAL A 313 -8.93 -9.95 -18.87
N LEU A 314 -8.60 -10.33 -20.10
CA LEU A 314 -7.70 -11.44 -20.41
C LEU A 314 -6.51 -10.94 -21.23
N LEU A 315 -5.28 -11.13 -20.74
CA LEU A 315 -4.07 -10.67 -21.41
C LEU A 315 -3.18 -11.86 -21.79
N GLY A 316 -2.67 -11.85 -23.03
CA GLY A 316 -1.72 -12.85 -23.53
C GLY A 316 -0.47 -12.21 -24.12
N ALA A 317 0.72 -12.66 -23.72
CA ALA A 317 2.00 -12.14 -24.20
C ALA A 317 3.11 -13.21 -24.20
N SER A 318 4.21 -12.95 -24.95
CA SER A 318 5.37 -13.84 -25.01
C SER A 318 6.67 -13.02 -25.09
N THR A 319 7.50 -13.15 -26.13
CA THR A 319 8.75 -12.38 -26.29
C THR A 319 8.50 -10.86 -26.28
N GLY A 320 9.19 -10.15 -25.37
CA GLY A 320 8.95 -8.73 -25.09
C GLY A 320 7.74 -8.45 -24.19
N GLY A 321 7.04 -9.51 -23.76
CA GLY A 321 5.79 -9.42 -23.03
C GLY A 321 5.93 -8.90 -21.61
N ILE A 322 7.06 -9.13 -20.92
CA ILE A 322 7.28 -8.63 -19.55
C ILE A 322 7.16 -7.10 -19.49
N ASP A 323 7.86 -6.38 -20.37
CA ASP A 323 7.83 -4.91 -20.40
C ASP A 323 6.49 -4.39 -20.94
N ALA A 324 5.89 -5.13 -21.88
CA ALA A 324 4.58 -4.80 -22.41
C ALA A 324 3.48 -4.92 -21.32
N LEU A 325 3.50 -5.99 -20.53
CA LEU A 325 2.59 -6.22 -19.42
C LEU A 325 2.80 -5.19 -18.31
N ASP A 326 4.04 -4.86 -17.95
CA ASP A 326 4.31 -3.77 -17.01
C ASP A 326 3.71 -2.45 -17.51
N CYS A 327 3.91 -2.12 -18.79
CA CYS A 327 3.33 -0.93 -19.41
C CYS A 327 1.81 -0.88 -19.32
N VAL A 328 1.12 -2.01 -19.51
CA VAL A 328 -0.33 -2.05 -19.46
C VAL A 328 -0.85 -2.04 -18.02
N VAL A 329 -0.36 -2.96 -17.18
CA VAL A 329 -0.89 -3.19 -15.83
C VAL A 329 -0.69 -1.97 -14.92
N LYS A 330 0.46 -1.29 -14.98
CA LYS A 330 0.71 -0.08 -14.17
C LYS A 330 -0.22 1.10 -14.47
N ASN A 331 -0.80 1.10 -15.68
CA ASN A 331 -1.69 2.15 -16.15
C ASN A 331 -3.18 1.77 -16.04
N LEU A 332 -3.52 0.61 -15.45
CA LEU A 332 -4.90 0.28 -15.16
C LEU A 332 -5.37 0.99 -13.87
N PRO A 333 -6.58 1.55 -13.83
CA PRO A 333 -7.12 2.21 -12.65
C PRO A 333 -7.49 1.18 -11.57
N SER A 334 -7.83 1.65 -10.37
CA SER A 334 -8.46 0.85 -9.31
C SER A 334 -9.62 1.66 -8.73
N PRO A 335 -10.84 1.10 -8.55
CA PRO A 335 -11.20 -0.30 -8.77
C PRO A 335 -11.28 -0.69 -10.25
N PHE A 336 -11.11 -1.98 -10.54
CA PHE A 336 -11.13 -2.52 -11.91
C PHE A 336 -11.65 -3.97 -11.94
N PRO A 337 -12.19 -4.47 -13.06
CA PRO A 337 -12.50 -5.89 -13.19
C PRO A 337 -11.25 -6.77 -13.01
N PRO A 338 -11.42 -8.05 -12.64
CA PRO A 338 -10.31 -8.99 -12.56
C PRO A 338 -9.57 -9.10 -13.89
N VAL A 339 -8.25 -9.22 -13.81
CA VAL A 339 -7.37 -9.41 -14.97
C VAL A 339 -6.68 -10.76 -14.86
N CYS A 340 -6.73 -11.58 -15.91
CA CYS A 340 -5.96 -12.83 -15.98
C CYS A 340 -4.89 -12.72 -17.06
N ILE A 341 -3.65 -13.06 -16.72
CA ILE A 341 -2.49 -12.89 -17.59
C ILE A 341 -1.86 -14.25 -17.86
N VAL A 342 -1.68 -14.57 -19.14
CA VAL A 342 -0.75 -15.62 -19.57
C VAL A 342 0.45 -14.97 -20.24
N GLN A 343 1.60 -15.15 -19.63
CA GLN A 343 2.90 -14.83 -20.21
C GLN A 343 3.63 -16.15 -20.45
N HIS A 344 4.10 -16.39 -21.68
CA HIS A 344 4.99 -17.52 -21.95
C HIS A 344 6.31 -17.30 -21.21
N ILE A 345 6.50 -17.99 -20.09
CA ILE A 345 7.65 -17.86 -19.21
C ILE A 345 7.94 -19.21 -18.54
N PRO A 346 9.21 -19.54 -18.26
CA PRO A 346 9.54 -20.72 -17.46
C PRO A 346 8.97 -20.63 -16.04
N SER A 347 8.79 -21.79 -15.38
CA SER A 347 8.25 -21.92 -14.01
C SER A 347 8.93 -21.02 -12.99
N ASP A 348 10.23 -20.82 -13.13
CA ASP A 348 11.05 -20.20 -12.09
C ASP A 348 10.89 -18.66 -12.04
N TYR A 349 10.17 -18.07 -13.00
CA TYR A 349 10.09 -16.62 -13.15
C TYR A 349 8.67 -16.04 -13.07
N SER A 350 7.62 -16.86 -13.06
CA SER A 350 6.23 -16.37 -13.00
C SER A 350 5.94 -15.65 -11.67
N HIS A 351 6.49 -16.14 -10.56
CA HIS A 351 6.38 -15.50 -9.26
C HIS A 351 7.03 -14.11 -9.24
N SER A 352 8.30 -14.01 -9.69
CA SER A 352 9.02 -12.73 -9.77
C SER A 352 8.37 -11.74 -10.76
N LEU A 353 7.72 -12.23 -11.83
CA LEU A 353 6.92 -11.39 -12.70
C LEU A 353 5.71 -10.81 -11.97
N ALA A 354 4.97 -11.63 -11.22
CA ALA A 354 3.84 -11.16 -10.43
C ALA A 354 4.27 -10.09 -9.40
N GLU A 355 5.37 -10.31 -8.67
CA GLU A 355 5.93 -9.32 -7.74
C GLU A 355 6.36 -8.03 -8.43
N LYS A 356 6.99 -8.12 -9.61
CA LYS A 356 7.39 -6.94 -10.40
C LYS A 356 6.17 -6.11 -10.77
N LEU A 357 5.11 -6.76 -11.25
CA LEU A 357 3.87 -6.09 -11.64
C LEU A 357 3.11 -5.54 -10.43
N ASP A 358 3.09 -6.24 -9.28
CA ASP A 358 2.44 -5.75 -8.06
C ASP A 358 3.06 -4.44 -7.57
N LYS A 359 4.40 -4.34 -7.61
CA LYS A 359 5.14 -3.14 -7.19
C LYS A 359 4.82 -1.89 -8.01
N SER A 360 4.44 -2.04 -9.29
CA SER A 360 4.16 -0.93 -10.20
C SER A 360 2.66 -0.67 -10.40
N SER A 361 1.78 -1.53 -9.89
CA SER A 361 0.34 -1.53 -10.16
C SER A 361 -0.50 -0.91 -9.05
N ARG A 362 -1.65 -0.32 -9.42
CA ARG A 362 -2.72 0.07 -8.49
C ARG A 362 -3.64 -1.11 -8.12
N LEU A 363 -3.53 -2.22 -8.85
CA LEU A 363 -4.26 -3.47 -8.65
C LEU A 363 -3.38 -4.46 -7.88
N ARG A 364 -4.00 -5.35 -7.10
CA ARG A 364 -3.26 -6.44 -6.42
C ARG A 364 -2.87 -7.49 -7.44
N VAL A 365 -1.57 -7.67 -7.68
CA VAL A 365 -1.05 -8.65 -8.62
C VAL A 365 -0.46 -9.83 -7.85
N ARG A 366 -0.90 -11.04 -8.21
CA ARG A 366 -0.37 -12.28 -7.64
C ARG A 366 -0.21 -13.35 -8.70
N GLU A 367 0.70 -14.27 -8.46
CA GLU A 367 0.67 -15.55 -9.16
C GLU A 367 -0.62 -16.28 -8.80
N ALA A 368 -1.23 -16.93 -9.78
CA ALA A 368 -2.53 -17.55 -9.62
C ALA A 368 -2.42 -18.90 -8.89
N GLU A 369 -3.23 -19.06 -7.83
CA GLU A 369 -3.36 -20.29 -7.06
C GLU A 369 -4.65 -21.04 -7.44
N ASP A 370 -4.64 -22.37 -7.34
CA ASP A 370 -5.80 -23.20 -7.69
C ASP A 370 -6.97 -22.98 -6.74
N GLY A 371 -8.17 -22.82 -7.29
CA GLY A 371 -9.42 -22.70 -6.52
C GLY A 371 -9.70 -21.30 -5.98
N VAL A 372 -8.82 -20.33 -6.22
CA VAL A 372 -9.02 -18.95 -5.76
C VAL A 372 -10.17 -18.28 -6.53
N LEU A 373 -11.03 -17.58 -5.79
CA LEU A 373 -12.12 -16.79 -6.34
C LEU A 373 -11.58 -15.67 -7.23
N LEU A 374 -12.21 -15.46 -8.38
CA LEU A 374 -11.89 -14.36 -9.27
C LEU A 374 -12.51 -13.08 -8.69
N GLU A 375 -11.67 -12.13 -8.28
CA GLU A 375 -12.09 -10.94 -7.53
C GLU A 375 -11.76 -9.65 -8.26
N SER A 376 -12.64 -8.65 -8.15
CA SER A 376 -12.35 -7.30 -8.63
C SER A 376 -11.07 -6.74 -8.01
N SER A 377 -10.41 -5.88 -8.76
CA SER A 377 -9.15 -5.21 -8.44
C SER A 377 -7.94 -6.15 -8.25
N HIS A 378 -8.03 -7.37 -8.77
CA HIS A 378 -6.94 -8.35 -8.76
C HIS A 378 -6.46 -8.68 -10.16
N VAL A 379 -5.15 -8.96 -10.26
CA VAL A 379 -4.48 -9.47 -11.44
C VAL A 379 -3.88 -10.84 -11.10
N TYR A 380 -4.20 -11.84 -11.91
CA TYR A 380 -3.80 -13.23 -11.72
C TYR A 380 -2.84 -13.63 -12.84
N VAL A 381 -1.57 -13.83 -12.50
CA VAL A 381 -0.53 -14.26 -13.44
C VAL A 381 -0.48 -15.79 -13.46
N ALA A 382 -0.58 -16.38 -14.64
CA ALA A 382 -0.48 -17.84 -14.79
C ALA A 382 0.90 -18.34 -14.33
N PRO A 383 0.96 -19.36 -13.45
CA PRO A 383 2.22 -19.97 -13.03
C PRO A 383 2.90 -20.65 -14.23
N GLY A 384 4.21 -20.46 -14.35
CA GLY A 384 4.99 -21.08 -15.42
C GLY A 384 4.96 -22.60 -15.29
N GLY A 385 4.91 -23.30 -16.43
CA GLY A 385 4.83 -24.77 -16.44
C GLY A 385 3.46 -25.36 -16.12
N LYS A 386 2.44 -24.54 -15.80
CA LYS A 386 1.04 -24.97 -15.61
C LYS A 386 0.08 -24.13 -16.45
N HIS A 387 -1.15 -24.60 -16.66
CA HIS A 387 -2.19 -23.80 -17.33
C HIS A 387 -3.08 -23.09 -16.33
N LEU A 388 -3.50 -21.88 -16.68
CA LEU A 388 -4.54 -21.12 -15.96
C LEU A 388 -5.83 -21.17 -16.77
N ARG A 389 -6.95 -21.56 -16.15
CA ARG A 389 -8.29 -21.43 -16.71
C ARG A 389 -9.29 -20.82 -15.73
N LEU A 390 -10.36 -20.27 -16.29
CA LEU A 390 -11.54 -19.86 -15.52
C LEU A 390 -12.57 -20.98 -15.48
N MET A 391 -13.21 -21.15 -14.33
CA MET A 391 -14.29 -22.10 -14.14
C MET A 391 -15.43 -21.44 -13.37
N GLN A 392 -16.64 -21.54 -13.91
CA GLN A 392 -17.85 -21.13 -13.19
C GLN A 392 -18.30 -22.28 -12.28
N LEU A 393 -18.53 -21.98 -11.01
CA LEU A 393 -19.11 -22.87 -10.01
C LEU A 393 -20.64 -22.92 -10.16
N PRO A 394 -21.33 -23.91 -9.56
CA PRO A 394 -22.78 -24.02 -9.61
C PRO A 394 -23.53 -22.79 -9.05
N ASP A 395 -22.91 -22.04 -8.14
CA ASP A 395 -23.45 -20.82 -7.53
C ASP A 395 -23.08 -19.54 -8.33
N GLU A 396 -22.79 -19.71 -9.62
CA GLU A 396 -22.40 -18.68 -10.59
C GLU A 396 -21.06 -17.97 -10.33
N ARG A 397 -20.41 -18.21 -9.18
CA ARG A 397 -19.08 -17.65 -8.89
C ARG A 397 -18.03 -18.19 -9.87
N VAL A 398 -17.06 -17.36 -10.21
CA VAL A 398 -15.96 -17.74 -11.10
C VAL A 398 -14.69 -17.92 -10.28
N VAL A 399 -14.03 -19.07 -10.43
CA VAL A 399 -12.74 -19.37 -9.80
C VAL A 399 -11.65 -19.55 -10.85
N VAL A 400 -10.41 -19.30 -10.44
CA VAL A 400 -9.22 -19.68 -11.19
C VAL A 400 -8.92 -21.15 -10.91
N ARG A 401 -8.59 -21.91 -11.95
CA ARG A 401 -8.09 -23.28 -11.84
C ARG A 401 -6.72 -23.39 -12.48
N ILE A 402 -5.81 -24.02 -11.76
CA ILE A 402 -4.46 -24.33 -12.22
C ILE A 402 -4.40 -25.82 -12.54
N THR A 403 -4.03 -26.14 -13.76
CA THR A 403 -4.07 -27.52 -14.26
C THR A 403 -2.76 -27.93 -14.92
N ASP A 404 -2.40 -29.19 -14.77
CA ASP A 404 -1.27 -29.82 -15.45
C ASP A 404 -1.68 -30.48 -16.78
N ASP A 405 -2.78 -30.02 -17.38
CA ASP A 405 -3.28 -30.48 -18.68
C ASP A 405 -2.20 -30.43 -19.78
N PRO A 406 -2.35 -31.21 -20.87
CA PRO A 406 -1.38 -31.25 -21.95
C PRO A 406 -1.06 -29.87 -22.56
N LEU A 407 0.12 -29.77 -23.18
CA LEU A 407 0.54 -28.55 -23.88
C LEU A 407 -0.49 -28.14 -24.95
N VAL A 408 -0.78 -26.84 -25.03
CA VAL A 408 -1.61 -26.28 -26.10
C VAL A 408 -0.73 -25.38 -26.95
N ASN A 409 -0.74 -25.60 -28.27
CA ASN A 409 0.18 -24.93 -29.21
C ASN A 409 1.67 -25.05 -28.84
N GLY A 410 2.04 -26.08 -28.05
CA GLY A 410 3.40 -26.29 -27.55
C GLY A 410 3.76 -25.50 -26.28
N PHE A 411 2.80 -24.78 -25.69
CA PHE A 411 3.02 -23.95 -24.51
C PHE A 411 2.23 -24.44 -23.29
N ARG A 412 2.79 -24.17 -22.10
CA ARG A 412 2.14 -24.27 -20.80
C ARG A 412 2.85 -23.30 -19.83
N PRO A 413 2.24 -22.16 -19.48
CA PRO A 413 0.85 -21.75 -19.78
C PRO A 413 0.62 -21.38 -21.25
N SER A 414 -0.58 -21.67 -21.77
CA SER A 414 -1.03 -21.26 -23.11
C SER A 414 -2.12 -20.20 -23.04
N VAL A 415 -2.02 -19.20 -23.93
CA VAL A 415 -3.00 -18.11 -24.05
C VAL A 415 -4.33 -18.63 -24.59
N ASP A 416 -4.31 -19.51 -25.60
CA ASP A 416 -5.54 -20.11 -26.13
C ASP A 416 -6.29 -20.90 -25.04
N TYR A 417 -5.58 -21.58 -24.14
CA TYR A 417 -6.19 -22.34 -23.05
C TYR A 417 -6.97 -21.43 -22.10
N LEU A 418 -6.39 -20.30 -21.67
CA LEU A 418 -7.08 -19.28 -20.88
C LEU A 418 -8.30 -18.73 -21.63
N PHE A 419 -8.12 -18.28 -22.87
CA PHE A 419 -9.19 -17.64 -23.65
C PHE A 419 -10.37 -18.60 -23.91
N GLN A 420 -10.10 -19.86 -24.25
CA GLN A 420 -11.13 -20.87 -24.46
C GLN A 420 -11.90 -21.22 -23.17
N SER A 421 -11.24 -21.15 -22.01
CA SER A 421 -11.94 -21.38 -20.74
C SER A 421 -12.92 -20.26 -20.39
N ALA A 422 -12.52 -19.00 -20.61
CA ALA A 422 -13.38 -17.84 -20.37
C ALA A 422 -14.61 -17.83 -21.29
N LEU A 423 -14.48 -18.36 -22.51
CA LEU A 423 -15.58 -18.50 -23.48
C LEU A 423 -16.75 -19.36 -22.95
N ARG A 424 -16.46 -20.32 -22.06
CA ARG A 424 -17.47 -21.22 -21.48
C ARG A 424 -18.39 -20.50 -20.48
N ILE A 425 -17.99 -19.33 -20.00
CA ILE A 425 -18.73 -18.53 -19.02
C ILE A 425 -19.58 -17.50 -19.77
N LYS A 426 -20.84 -17.83 -20.04
CA LYS A 426 -21.70 -17.04 -20.95
C LYS A 426 -22.10 -15.66 -20.41
N LYS A 427 -22.37 -15.54 -19.12
CA LYS A 427 -22.80 -14.28 -18.49
C LYS A 427 -21.66 -13.28 -18.26
N LEU A 428 -20.41 -13.71 -18.42
CA LEU A 428 -19.23 -12.89 -18.19
C LEU A 428 -18.89 -12.11 -19.46
N LYS A 429 -18.85 -10.78 -19.39
CA LYS A 429 -18.36 -9.91 -20.46
C LYS A 429 -16.83 -9.98 -20.50
N LYS A 430 -16.25 -10.00 -21.68
CA LYS A 430 -14.81 -10.20 -21.85
C LYS A 430 -14.18 -9.07 -22.64
N VAL A 431 -13.07 -8.54 -22.13
CA VAL A 431 -12.11 -7.74 -22.90
C VAL A 431 -10.83 -8.55 -22.97
N ALA A 432 -10.25 -8.72 -24.17
CA ALA A 432 -9.05 -9.52 -24.33
C ALA A 432 -8.01 -8.80 -25.18
N ALA A 433 -6.74 -8.86 -24.76
CA ALA A 433 -5.63 -8.29 -25.53
C ALA A 433 -4.55 -9.34 -25.80
N LEU A 434 -4.10 -9.41 -27.05
CA LEU A 434 -2.97 -10.22 -27.47
C LEU A 434 -1.80 -9.32 -27.86
N MET A 435 -0.70 -9.44 -27.12
CA MET A 435 0.44 -8.54 -27.16
C MET A 435 1.66 -9.19 -27.80
N THR A 436 2.77 -8.46 -27.86
CA THR A 436 4.05 -8.89 -28.45
C THR A 436 4.42 -10.34 -28.09
N GLY A 437 4.91 -11.06 -29.09
CA GLY A 437 5.27 -12.46 -28.93
C GLY A 437 5.46 -13.20 -30.25
N MET A 438 6.24 -14.27 -30.20
CA MET A 438 6.45 -15.16 -31.35
C MET A 438 5.30 -16.17 -31.49
N GLY A 439 5.04 -16.62 -32.72
CA GLY A 439 4.09 -17.69 -32.99
C GLY A 439 2.65 -17.18 -33.11
N ARG A 440 1.70 -18.01 -32.71
CA ARG A 440 0.26 -17.81 -32.96
C ARG A 440 -0.65 -18.21 -31.80
N ASP A 441 -0.06 -18.54 -30.64
CA ASP A 441 -0.87 -18.89 -29.47
C ASP A 441 -1.72 -17.68 -29.03
N GLY A 442 -2.95 -17.94 -28.61
CA GLY A 442 -3.95 -16.92 -28.29
C GLY A 442 -4.74 -16.38 -29.49
N ALA A 443 -4.27 -16.56 -30.73
CA ALA A 443 -4.93 -15.98 -31.90
C ALA A 443 -6.29 -16.65 -32.20
N LYS A 444 -6.40 -17.97 -32.03
CA LYS A 444 -7.66 -18.71 -32.24
C LYS A 444 -8.65 -18.44 -31.10
N GLY A 445 -8.18 -18.44 -29.86
CA GLY A 445 -8.95 -18.09 -28.67
C GLY A 445 -9.48 -16.67 -28.75
N LEU A 446 -8.67 -15.72 -29.23
CA LEU A 446 -9.10 -14.34 -29.42
C LEU A 446 -10.20 -14.24 -30.49
N LEU A 447 -10.12 -15.01 -31.57
CA LEU A 447 -11.18 -15.08 -32.58
C LEU A 447 -12.48 -15.65 -32.01
N SER A 448 -12.39 -16.72 -31.22
CA SER A 448 -13.54 -17.31 -30.53
C SER A 448 -14.19 -16.31 -29.57
N LEU A 449 -13.40 -15.58 -28.79
CA LEU A 449 -13.90 -14.53 -27.89
C LEU A 449 -14.58 -13.40 -28.68
N LYS A 450 -13.98 -12.91 -29.78
CA LYS A 450 -14.59 -11.89 -30.64
C LYS A 450 -15.95 -12.34 -31.18
N ARG A 451 -16.06 -13.60 -31.63
CA ARG A 451 -17.33 -14.18 -32.11
C ARG A 451 -18.39 -14.31 -31.03
N ASP A 452 -18.00 -14.43 -29.76
CA ASP A 452 -18.89 -14.44 -28.58
C ASP A 452 -19.21 -13.01 -28.08
N GLY A 453 -18.79 -11.97 -28.81
CA GLY A 453 -19.07 -10.57 -28.48
C GLY A 453 -18.03 -9.89 -27.58
N ALA A 454 -16.89 -10.51 -27.33
CA ALA A 454 -15.80 -9.89 -26.58
C ALA A 454 -15.16 -8.72 -27.36
N PHE A 455 -14.70 -7.70 -26.64
CA PHE A 455 -13.88 -6.65 -27.23
C PHE A 455 -12.42 -7.09 -27.28
N THR A 456 -11.88 -7.32 -28.48
CA THR A 456 -10.54 -7.88 -28.67
C THR A 456 -9.53 -6.88 -29.23
N ILE A 457 -8.35 -6.86 -28.63
CA ILE A 457 -7.30 -5.89 -28.90
C ILE A 457 -6.04 -6.66 -29.34
N ALA A 458 -5.31 -6.09 -30.30
CA ALA A 458 -3.96 -6.56 -30.62
C ALA A 458 -2.98 -5.40 -30.57
N GLN A 459 -1.78 -5.64 -30.04
CA GLN A 459 -0.69 -4.68 -30.09
C GLN A 459 -0.27 -4.41 -31.56
N ASP A 460 0.02 -3.15 -31.89
CA ASP A 460 0.49 -2.77 -33.22
C ASP A 460 1.90 -3.30 -33.53
N LYS A 461 2.29 -3.23 -34.80
CA LYS A 461 3.56 -3.79 -35.26
C LYS A 461 4.73 -2.97 -34.73
N GLU A 462 4.55 -1.66 -34.68
CA GLU A 462 5.56 -0.66 -34.39
C GLU A 462 6.02 -0.73 -32.93
N SER A 463 5.11 -1.01 -31.99
CA SER A 463 5.45 -1.13 -30.57
C SER A 463 5.79 -2.56 -30.12
N CYS A 464 5.61 -3.57 -30.99
CA CYS A 464 5.97 -4.96 -30.68
C CYS A 464 7.48 -5.19 -30.76
N ALA A 465 8.04 -5.86 -29.75
CA ALA A 465 9.37 -6.44 -29.87
C ALA A 465 9.38 -7.59 -30.90
N VAL A 466 8.33 -8.42 -30.90
CA VAL A 466 8.10 -9.49 -31.88
C VAL A 466 6.65 -9.47 -32.33
N TYR A 467 6.41 -9.12 -33.59
CA TYR A 467 5.07 -9.04 -34.19
C TYR A 467 4.61 -10.39 -34.78
N GLY A 468 4.58 -11.45 -33.95
CA GLY A 468 4.09 -12.78 -34.34
C GLY A 468 2.64 -13.01 -33.91
N MET A 469 2.40 -13.10 -32.60
CA MET A 469 1.08 -13.37 -32.03
C MET A 469 0.04 -12.31 -32.44
N PRO A 470 0.31 -10.99 -32.34
CA PRO A 470 -0.65 -9.97 -32.76
C PRO A 470 -0.93 -10.00 -34.26
N ARG A 471 0.08 -10.33 -35.08
CA ARG A 471 -0.06 -10.51 -36.54
C ARG A 471 -1.00 -11.67 -36.86
N ALA A 472 -0.77 -12.83 -36.25
CA ALA A 472 -1.61 -14.01 -36.46
C ALA A 472 -3.07 -13.75 -36.08
N ALA A 473 -3.31 -13.06 -34.96
CA ALA A 473 -4.66 -12.64 -34.58
C ALA A 473 -5.30 -11.69 -35.62
N LYS A 474 -4.54 -10.70 -36.12
CA LYS A 474 -5.02 -9.76 -37.12
C LYS A 474 -5.37 -10.45 -38.44
N GLU A 475 -4.51 -11.33 -38.94
CA GLU A 475 -4.73 -12.11 -40.17
C GLU A 475 -5.94 -13.06 -40.06
N LEU A 476 -6.20 -13.60 -38.86
CA LEU A 476 -7.40 -14.43 -38.59
C LEU A 476 -8.70 -13.62 -38.44
N GLY A 477 -8.65 -12.29 -38.52
CA GLY A 477 -9.82 -11.42 -38.27
C GLY A 477 -10.25 -11.39 -36.80
N ALA A 478 -9.37 -11.80 -35.88
CA ALA A 478 -9.65 -11.94 -34.45
C ALA A 478 -9.69 -10.62 -33.67
N VAL A 479 -9.31 -9.50 -34.29
CA VAL A 479 -9.04 -8.22 -33.62
C VAL A 479 -10.17 -7.22 -33.89
N CYS A 480 -10.71 -6.57 -32.86
CA CYS A 480 -11.59 -5.41 -33.00
C CYS A 480 -10.80 -4.13 -33.19
N ARG A 481 -9.69 -3.96 -32.44
CA ARG A 481 -8.83 -2.77 -32.53
C ARG A 481 -7.35 -3.12 -32.44
N THR A 482 -6.55 -2.62 -33.38
CA THR A 482 -5.09 -2.62 -33.27
C THR A 482 -4.64 -1.33 -32.58
N VAL A 483 -3.78 -1.43 -31.57
CA VAL A 483 -3.44 -0.30 -30.67
C VAL A 483 -1.94 -0.30 -30.35
N PRO A 484 -1.26 0.87 -30.34
CA PRO A 484 0.10 0.98 -29.80
C PRO A 484 0.16 0.58 -28.32
N LEU A 485 1.28 0.02 -27.87
CA LEU A 485 1.45 -0.47 -26.49
C LEU A 485 0.95 0.52 -25.42
N ILE A 486 1.35 1.78 -25.52
CA ILE A 486 1.01 2.84 -24.56
C ILE A 486 -0.51 3.12 -24.49
N GLY A 487 -1.25 2.82 -25.56
CA GLY A 487 -2.69 3.03 -25.64
C GLY A 487 -3.54 1.83 -25.20
N ILE A 488 -2.93 0.65 -25.00
CA ILE A 488 -3.70 -0.58 -24.72
C ILE A 488 -4.49 -0.45 -23.41
N ALA A 489 -3.87 0.05 -22.34
CA ALA A 489 -4.54 0.21 -21.03
C ALA A 489 -5.80 1.09 -21.13
N GLY A 490 -5.68 2.27 -21.77
CA GLY A 490 -6.82 3.18 -21.96
C GLY A 490 -7.92 2.60 -22.84
N VAL A 491 -7.58 1.79 -23.85
CA VAL A 491 -8.58 1.11 -24.68
C VAL A 491 -9.29 -0.01 -23.91
N ILE A 492 -8.57 -0.77 -23.06
CA ILE A 492 -9.19 -1.76 -22.17
C ILE A 492 -10.16 -1.05 -21.22
N GLU A 493 -9.73 0.03 -20.58
CA GLU A 493 -10.56 0.81 -19.66
C GLU A 493 -11.84 1.33 -20.34
N ALA A 494 -11.72 1.91 -21.53
CA ALA A 494 -12.87 2.41 -22.30
C ALA A 494 -13.85 1.27 -22.65
N ALA A 495 -13.34 0.10 -23.04
CA ALA A 495 -14.17 -1.07 -23.34
C ALA A 495 -14.91 -1.55 -22.09
N VAL A 496 -14.23 -1.66 -20.95
CA VAL A 496 -14.85 -2.02 -19.66
C VAL A 496 -15.95 -1.02 -19.28
N LYS A 497 -15.70 0.29 -19.37
CA LYS A 497 -16.70 1.31 -19.05
C LYS A 497 -17.94 1.23 -19.93
N SER A 498 -17.77 0.91 -21.22
CA SER A 498 -18.91 0.75 -22.15
C SER A 498 -19.86 -0.38 -21.76
N PHE A 499 -19.33 -1.44 -21.14
CA PHE A 499 -20.13 -2.56 -20.64
C PHE A 499 -20.91 -2.24 -19.36
N GLN A 500 -20.40 -1.31 -18.55
CA GLN A 500 -21.05 -0.85 -17.32
C GLN A 500 -22.23 0.08 -17.64
N THR A 501 -22.06 0.99 -18.62
CA THR A 501 -23.11 1.93 -19.05
C THR A 501 -24.30 1.22 -19.68
N GLN A 502 -24.06 0.20 -20.52
CA GLN A 502 -25.14 -0.62 -21.11
C GLN A 502 -25.92 -1.46 -20.08
N GLY A 503 -25.30 -1.79 -18.94
CA GLY A 503 -25.96 -2.48 -17.84
C GLY A 503 -26.93 -1.55 -17.09
N SER A 504 -26.51 -0.33 -16.80
CA SER A 504 -27.32 0.67 -16.10
C SER A 504 -28.55 1.15 -16.90
N GLU A 505 -28.45 1.27 -18.23
CA GLU A 505 -29.59 1.64 -19.09
C GLU A 505 -30.67 0.55 -19.20
N ASN A 506 -30.28 -0.73 -19.11
CA ASN A 506 -31.22 -1.84 -19.11
C ASN A 506 -31.91 -2.01 -17.74
N LEU A 507 -31.20 -1.75 -16.64
CA LEU A 507 -31.77 -1.73 -15.29
C LEU A 507 -32.80 -0.60 -15.10
N SER A 508 -32.55 0.60 -15.64
CA SER A 508 -33.49 1.72 -15.56
C SER A 508 -34.77 1.50 -16.38
N LYS A 509 -34.67 0.86 -17.56
CA LYS A 509 -35.84 0.49 -18.37
C LYS A 509 -36.69 -0.63 -17.74
N THR A 510 -36.06 -1.56 -17.03
CA THR A 510 -36.76 -2.68 -16.37
C THR A 510 -37.46 -2.20 -15.09
N ALA A 511 -36.86 -1.25 -14.35
CA ALA A 511 -37.49 -0.59 -13.21
C ALA A 511 -38.69 0.29 -13.62
N ALA A 512 -38.63 0.92 -14.80
CA ALA A 512 -39.74 1.72 -15.32
C ALA A 512 -40.96 0.89 -15.79
N MET A 513 -40.77 -0.38 -16.17
CA MET A 513 -41.88 -1.27 -16.57
C MET A 513 -42.58 -1.96 -15.38
N ASN A 514 -41.93 -2.06 -14.22
CA ASN A 514 -42.51 -2.67 -13.01
C ASN A 514 -43.16 -1.65 -12.06
N GLY A 515 -43.17 -0.36 -12.42
CA GLY A 515 -43.71 0.73 -11.61
C GLY A 515 -45.15 1.14 -11.95
N ASP A 516 -45.81 0.45 -12.89
CA ASP A 516 -47.12 0.84 -13.45
C ASP A 516 -48.27 -0.15 -13.10
N GLU A 517 -48.08 -1.03 -12.11
CA GLU A 517 -49.15 -1.87 -11.53
C GLU A 517 -49.37 -1.54 -10.03
N GLY A 518 -49.60 -0.25 -9.74
CA GLY A 518 -49.98 0.25 -8.40
C GLY A 518 -51.34 0.93 -8.41
#